data_AF-A0A965Q9D6-F1
#
_entry.id   AF-A0A965Q9D6-F1
#
_cell.length_a   1.000
_cell.length_b   1.000
_cell.length_c   1.000
_cell.angle_alpha   90.00
_cell.angle_beta   90.00
_cell.angle_gamma   90.00
#
_symmetry.space_group_name_H-M   'P 1'
#
loop_
_entity.id
_entity.type
_entity.pdbx_description
1 polymer ?
#
loop_
_entity_poly.entity_id
_entity_poly.type
_entity_poly.pdbx_seq_one_letter_code
_entity_poly.pdbx_strand_id
1 'polypeptide(L)'
;MGRNPRRGGVRRARSDHRGARDPLDTCRASISGVFSFRDRTGSTARRRASYLRPRPAGVLMADRHPPRRLIMRTLRRSVVTLLAAAATACSGKDATKVVVPASITLGATSSGLTATVGTALGTAPTFIVKDAAGAVLSGVPVTVTVASGAGTITGAPTTTASGETSVGVWKLGNISGANTLRITAGSAPALTISAIGTPGAAASIAVLSGNNQSGLGGTVVPTAVRFKVADQYGNGVPATAVVFSITGGNGFLSGSSNVTTDSTGTATAPIWTLGRRAEAQTLRAVVGAAAATVSATILSNYMVDLRQYGPATLPAIAEAVNAAFFNAAARISAEIIGGTRTANLNNFNIQSCGPGGTLNEVVSSIVIFWQVVPIDGVGNILGSAGPCFLRADGTNMPVLAQMRFDEADIAGMVSNGTLNDVILHEMHHALGFGTIWSYVTPAVRIRAGTALTAFVGSNAIAACKALGGLSTACDSVPLENTGGSGTADAHWRETTFRSELMTGYISGTVRPLSTISIASMQDLGYQVNMNVADAYVVGQLLRTPFSPGTGLLDITAVPFGEELLKPIGYIPASGTPSYVRKP
;
A
#
# COMPACT_ATOMS: atom_id res chain seq x y z
N MET A 1 -32.06 -55.83 -38.79
CA MET A 1 -32.80 -56.65 -37.79
C MET A 1 -32.01 -56.49 -36.49
N GLY A 2 -32.53 -56.08 -35.32
CA GLY A 2 -33.74 -56.51 -34.59
C GLY A 2 -33.29 -57.42 -33.44
N ARG A 3 -33.69 -57.29 -32.16
CA ARG A 3 -34.73 -56.48 -31.50
C ARG A 3 -34.35 -56.15 -30.02
N ASN A 4 -34.96 -55.10 -29.45
CA ASN A 4 -35.17 -54.86 -28.00
C ASN A 4 -36.63 -55.35 -27.63
N PRO A 5 -37.30 -55.15 -26.47
CA PRO A 5 -36.93 -54.55 -25.16
C PRO A 5 -37.49 -55.24 -23.89
N ARG A 6 -37.32 -54.61 -22.70
CA ARG A 6 -38.35 -54.32 -21.65
C ARG A 6 -37.73 -53.40 -20.55
N ARG A 7 -38.24 -52.18 -20.29
CA ARG A 7 -39.37 -51.73 -19.43
C ARG A 7 -39.11 -51.87 -17.91
N GLY A 8 -39.33 -50.86 -17.04
CA GLY A 8 -39.64 -49.42 -17.26
C GLY A 8 -40.33 -48.72 -16.04
N GLY A 9 -40.49 -47.37 -16.09
CA GLY A 9 -41.31 -46.54 -15.18
C GLY A 9 -40.55 -45.88 -14.00
N VAL A 10 -40.51 -44.56 -13.72
CA VAL A 10 -41.16 -43.28 -14.13
C VAL A 10 -42.39 -42.80 -13.33
N ARG A 11 -42.17 -41.80 -12.43
CA ARG A 11 -42.95 -40.54 -12.15
C ARG A 11 -42.26 -39.80 -10.98
N ARG A 12 -41.82 -38.54 -11.07
CA ARG A 12 -42.50 -37.21 -11.26
C ARG A 12 -43.22 -36.65 -10.01
N ALA A 13 -42.68 -35.56 -9.45
CA ALA A 13 -43.42 -34.44 -8.85
C ALA A 13 -42.57 -33.14 -8.87
N ARG A 14 -43.22 -31.96 -8.80
CA ARG A 14 -42.63 -30.61 -8.64
C ARG A 14 -43.42 -29.86 -7.56
N SER A 15 -42.76 -28.92 -6.88
CA SER A 15 -43.24 -27.65 -6.26
C SER A 15 -42.43 -27.43 -4.98
N ASP A 16 -41.65 -26.36 -4.80
CA ASP A 16 -41.89 -24.90 -4.88
C ASP A 16 -42.26 -24.26 -3.54
N HIS A 17 -41.54 -23.16 -3.25
CA HIS A 17 -42.00 -21.95 -2.55
C HIS A 17 -41.94 -21.79 -1.01
N ARG A 18 -41.35 -20.63 -0.63
CA ARG A 18 -41.44 -19.83 0.61
C ARG A 18 -40.64 -20.30 1.84
N GLY A 19 -39.96 -19.33 2.47
CA GLY A 19 -39.20 -19.48 3.72
C GLY A 19 -38.14 -18.39 3.87
N ALA A 20 -38.55 -17.14 4.12
CA ALA A 20 -37.63 -16.00 4.22
C ALA A 20 -37.50 -15.50 5.67
N ARG A 21 -36.29 -15.03 6.05
CA ARG A 21 -35.95 -13.90 6.94
C ARG A 21 -34.66 -14.13 7.74
N ASP A 22 -33.76 -13.15 7.71
CA ASP A 22 -32.85 -12.88 8.84
C ASP A 22 -33.67 -12.38 10.05
N PRO A 23 -33.12 -12.50 11.26
CA PRO A 23 -32.63 -11.25 11.86
C PRO A 23 -31.25 -11.37 12.53
N LEU A 24 -30.70 -10.20 12.84
CA LEU A 24 -29.43 -9.99 13.53
C LEU A 24 -29.44 -10.40 15.01
N ASP A 25 -28.22 -10.45 15.54
CA ASP A 25 -27.78 -9.89 16.83
C ASP A 25 -27.50 -10.77 18.06
N THR A 26 -26.49 -10.30 18.81
CA THR A 26 -26.02 -10.71 20.15
C THR A 26 -25.38 -12.09 20.36
N CYS A 27 -24.08 -12.06 20.68
CA CYS A 27 -23.54 -12.81 21.81
C CYS A 27 -22.33 -12.05 22.42
N ARG A 28 -22.15 -12.07 23.75
CA ARG A 28 -21.23 -11.16 24.47
C ARG A 28 -20.46 -11.84 25.60
N ALA A 29 -19.14 -11.79 25.49
CA ALA A 29 -18.11 -11.89 26.54
C ALA A 29 -18.02 -13.14 27.46
N SER A 30 -16.82 -13.74 27.47
CA SER A 30 -16.06 -14.22 28.66
C SER A 30 -14.60 -14.40 28.18
N ILE A 31 -13.58 -13.66 28.64
CA ILE A 31 -13.03 -13.46 30.01
C ILE A 31 -12.31 -14.71 30.55
N SER A 32 -11.01 -14.83 30.26
CA SER A 32 -9.91 -15.02 31.23
C SER A 32 -8.59 -15.36 30.52
N GLY A 33 -7.47 -14.80 30.97
CA GLY A 33 -6.16 -15.00 30.34
C GLY A 33 -5.06 -14.21 31.05
N VAL A 34 -4.83 -14.48 32.34
CA VAL A 34 -3.84 -13.76 33.16
C VAL A 34 -2.43 -14.27 32.86
N PHE A 35 -1.53 -13.37 32.46
CA PHE A 35 -0.11 -13.52 32.77
C PHE A 35 0.48 -12.16 33.16
N SER A 36 1.32 -12.15 34.19
CA SER A 36 1.98 -10.96 34.72
C SER A 36 3.49 -11.15 34.61
N PHE A 37 4.22 -10.13 34.18
CA PHE A 37 5.66 -10.03 34.42
C PHE A 37 6.07 -8.65 34.89
N ARG A 38 7.14 -8.62 35.69
CA ARG A 38 7.51 -7.52 36.60
C ARG A 38 8.06 -6.28 35.91
N ASP A 39 7.63 -5.12 36.40
CA ASP A 39 8.36 -3.85 36.29
C ASP A 39 9.59 -3.82 37.23
N ARG A 40 10.59 -2.97 36.94
CA ARG A 40 11.82 -2.84 37.74
C ARG A 40 12.43 -1.42 37.80
N THR A 41 11.70 -0.51 38.44
CA THR A 41 12.21 0.49 39.42
C THR A 41 13.20 1.60 38.98
N GLY A 42 12.75 2.86 39.09
CA GLY A 42 13.59 4.07 39.27
C GLY A 42 12.96 5.34 38.64
N SER A 43 12.97 6.54 39.24
CA SER A 43 13.36 6.94 40.60
C SER A 43 12.73 8.32 40.97
N THR A 44 12.35 8.51 42.25
CA THR A 44 12.21 9.76 43.08
C THR A 44 11.89 11.16 42.48
N ALA A 45 11.20 12.12 43.14
CA ALA A 45 10.36 12.20 44.36
C ALA A 45 9.89 13.68 44.61
N ARG A 46 9.10 13.92 45.70
CA ARG A 46 8.74 15.24 46.35
C ARG A 46 7.59 16.03 45.67
N ARG A 47 6.64 16.71 46.36
CA ARG A 47 6.18 16.83 47.78
C ARG A 47 4.67 16.43 47.84
N ARG A 48 4.01 15.92 48.91
CA ARG A 48 3.95 16.13 50.39
C ARG A 48 3.09 17.32 50.91
N ALA A 49 1.79 17.08 51.11
CA ALA A 49 0.90 17.48 52.24
C ALA A 49 -0.47 16.76 52.03
N SER A 50 -1.23 16.12 52.96
CA SER A 50 -1.55 16.33 54.40
C SER A 50 -2.62 17.41 54.62
N TYR A 51 -3.84 17.18 55.17
CA TYR A 51 -4.55 16.01 55.75
C TYR A 51 -6.08 16.09 55.38
N LEU A 52 -7.14 15.44 55.95
CA LEU A 52 -7.40 14.55 57.12
C LEU A 52 -8.65 13.62 56.86
N ARG A 53 -9.58 13.46 57.82
CA ARG A 53 -10.85 12.67 57.90
C ARG A 53 -11.75 13.32 59.01
N PRO A 54 -13.01 12.89 59.37
CA PRO A 54 -13.87 11.76 58.91
C PRO A 54 -15.40 12.04 58.67
N ARG A 55 -16.11 10.94 58.35
CA ARG A 55 -17.56 10.55 58.32
C ARG A 55 -18.46 10.86 59.57
N PRO A 56 -19.77 10.46 59.69
CA PRO A 56 -20.77 9.78 58.78
C PRO A 56 -22.27 10.25 58.83
N ALA A 57 -23.17 9.55 58.07
CA ALA A 57 -24.48 8.96 58.49
C ALA A 57 -25.84 9.45 57.89
N GLY A 58 -26.79 8.49 57.68
CA GLY A 58 -28.23 8.66 57.30
C GLY A 58 -28.50 8.96 55.80
N VAL A 59 -29.29 8.26 54.98
CA VAL A 59 -30.24 7.11 55.04
C VAL A 59 -31.67 7.40 55.54
N LEU A 60 -32.64 7.47 54.61
CA LEU A 60 -33.91 6.70 54.64
C LEU A 60 -34.73 6.77 53.32
N MET A 61 -35.63 5.78 53.15
CA MET A 61 -36.63 5.54 52.09
C MET A 61 -37.47 6.79 51.71
N ALA A 62 -37.90 7.08 50.48
CA ALA A 62 -38.51 6.29 49.38
C ALA A 62 -40.04 6.06 49.53
N ASP A 63 -40.83 6.46 48.51
CA ASP A 63 -42.13 5.83 48.18
C ASP A 63 -42.58 6.09 46.72
N ARG A 64 -43.74 5.54 46.30
CA ARG A 64 -44.15 5.32 44.89
C ARG A 64 -45.46 5.99 44.43
N HIS A 65 -45.52 6.18 43.11
CA HIS A 65 -46.68 6.26 42.18
C HIS A 65 -47.97 5.47 42.52
N PRO A 66 -49.10 5.61 41.76
CA PRO A 66 -49.63 6.73 40.93
C PRO A 66 -51.20 6.88 41.12
N PRO A 67 -52.12 6.75 40.12
CA PRO A 67 -52.40 7.47 38.85
C PRO A 67 -53.84 8.08 38.73
N ARG A 68 -54.11 8.96 37.73
CA ARG A 68 -55.09 8.75 36.62
C ARG A 68 -55.37 9.97 35.71
N ARG A 69 -55.92 9.68 34.51
CA ARG A 69 -56.47 10.61 33.49
C ARG A 69 -58.00 10.77 33.75
N LEU A 70 -58.76 11.74 33.19
CA LEU A 70 -59.07 11.96 31.76
C LEU A 70 -59.71 13.34 31.49
N ILE A 71 -60.17 13.59 30.25
CA ILE A 71 -60.51 14.89 29.62
C ILE A 71 -62.01 14.99 29.30
N MET A 72 -62.64 16.16 29.46
CA MET A 72 -63.67 16.77 28.54
C MET A 72 -64.05 18.20 29.01
N ARG A 73 -64.08 19.24 28.14
CA ARG A 73 -65.21 19.78 27.31
C ARG A 73 -66.39 20.39 28.10
N THR A 74 -67.00 21.56 27.80
CA THR A 74 -66.70 22.73 26.91
C THR A 74 -67.75 23.86 27.11
N LEU A 75 -67.47 25.08 26.57
CA LEU A 75 -68.41 26.08 25.97
C LEU A 75 -69.20 27.17 26.79
N ARG A 76 -69.08 28.41 26.24
CA ARG A 76 -70.07 29.52 26.08
C ARG A 76 -70.25 30.63 27.14
N ARG A 77 -70.93 31.72 26.71
CA ARG A 77 -70.83 33.12 27.16
C ARG A 77 -72.19 33.77 27.49
N SER A 78 -72.20 34.67 28.48
CA SER A 78 -73.00 35.93 28.58
C SER A 78 -72.14 36.98 29.32
N VAL A 79 -72.24 38.32 29.26
CA VAL A 79 -72.94 39.37 28.46
C VAL A 79 -73.77 40.36 29.31
N VAL A 80 -73.19 41.54 29.60
CA VAL A 80 -73.84 42.86 29.92
C VAL A 80 -74.54 42.90 31.32
N THR A 81 -74.60 43.99 32.12
CA THR A 81 -74.71 45.46 31.87
C THR A 81 -74.06 46.38 32.93
N LEU A 82 -73.72 47.62 32.51
CA LEU A 82 -73.51 48.92 33.22
C LEU A 82 -73.37 49.05 34.77
N LEU A 83 -72.43 49.92 35.17
CA LEU A 83 -72.72 51.21 35.84
C LEU A 83 -71.63 52.27 35.47
N ALA A 84 -71.75 53.54 35.89
CA ALA A 84 -71.01 54.67 35.29
C ALA A 84 -70.48 55.74 36.28
N ALA A 85 -69.68 56.69 35.74
CA ALA A 85 -69.03 57.86 36.36
C ALA A 85 -67.86 57.55 37.34
N ALA A 86 -66.84 58.39 37.50
CA ALA A 86 -66.65 59.78 37.04
C ALA A 86 -65.22 60.03 36.51
N ALA A 87 -65.03 61.13 35.77
CA ALA A 87 -63.71 61.57 35.31
C ALA A 87 -63.14 62.66 36.23
N THR A 88 -61.90 62.48 36.68
CA THR A 88 -61.04 63.56 37.23
C THR A 88 -59.67 63.47 36.59
N ALA A 89 -59.14 64.59 36.11
CA ALA A 89 -57.85 64.64 35.45
C ALA A 89 -56.71 64.78 36.47
N CYS A 90 -55.64 64.03 36.28
CA CYS A 90 -54.33 64.31 36.86
C CYS A 90 -53.29 64.25 35.73
N SER A 91 -52.78 65.42 35.35
CA SER A 91 -51.76 65.56 34.32
C SER A 91 -50.38 65.14 34.83
N GLY A 92 -49.52 64.67 33.91
CA GLY A 92 -48.09 64.93 33.99
C GLY A 92 -47.31 64.27 35.13
N LYS A 93 -47.14 62.96 35.05
CA LYS A 93 -45.79 62.38 35.19
C LYS A 93 -45.55 61.47 33.99
N ASP A 94 -44.38 61.56 33.37
CA ASP A 94 -43.99 60.64 32.32
C ASP A 94 -43.95 59.21 32.87
N ALA A 95 -44.94 58.41 32.50
CA ALA A 95 -44.82 56.97 32.55
C ALA A 95 -43.80 56.59 31.47
N THR A 96 -42.51 56.58 31.84
CA THR A 96 -41.39 56.18 30.98
C THR A 96 -41.77 54.88 30.27
N LYS A 97 -42.09 54.98 28.97
CA LYS A 97 -42.65 53.86 28.17
C LYS A 97 -41.80 52.64 28.42
N VAL A 98 -42.36 51.63 29.10
CA VAL A 98 -41.56 50.46 29.52
C VAL A 98 -41.03 49.76 28.28
N VAL A 99 -39.71 49.90 28.08
CA VAL A 99 -39.00 49.43 26.89
C VAL A 99 -38.83 47.92 27.01
N VAL A 100 -39.85 47.15 26.61
CA VAL A 100 -39.82 45.69 26.62
C VAL A 100 -39.22 45.16 25.32
N PRO A 101 -38.10 44.42 25.36
CA PRO A 101 -37.56 43.73 24.19
C PRO A 101 -38.53 42.65 23.70
N ALA A 102 -38.91 42.71 22.43
CA ALA A 102 -39.76 41.72 21.79
C ALA A 102 -38.98 40.83 20.81
N SER A 103 -37.94 41.37 20.15
CA SER A 103 -37.11 40.62 19.23
C SER A 103 -35.65 41.06 19.25
N ILE A 104 -34.76 40.14 18.88
CA ILE A 104 -33.33 40.37 18.65
C ILE A 104 -33.03 39.91 17.22
N THR A 105 -32.39 40.76 16.43
CA THR A 105 -32.15 40.55 14.99
C THR A 105 -30.67 40.72 14.65
N LEU A 106 -30.20 40.00 13.62
CA LEU A 106 -28.84 40.15 13.10
C LEU A 106 -28.66 41.58 12.54
N GLY A 107 -27.53 42.22 12.86
CA GLY A 107 -27.06 43.42 12.17
C GLY A 107 -26.30 43.07 10.89
N ALA A 108 -25.93 44.10 10.13
CA ALA A 108 -25.36 44.00 8.79
C ALA A 108 -24.05 43.17 8.71
N THR A 109 -23.31 43.07 9.81
CA THR A 109 -22.00 42.38 9.87
C THR A 109 -22.08 40.90 10.31
N SER A 110 -23.28 40.32 10.46
CA SER A 110 -23.48 39.07 11.22
C SER A 110 -23.90 37.84 10.41
N SER A 111 -23.67 37.86 9.10
CA SER A 111 -23.93 36.71 8.21
C SER A 111 -22.64 36.22 7.55
N GLY A 112 -22.56 34.92 7.22
CA GLY A 112 -21.39 34.34 6.52
C GLY A 112 -20.06 34.39 7.27
N LEU A 113 -20.08 34.58 8.59
CA LEU A 113 -18.89 34.80 9.42
C LEU A 113 -17.88 33.64 9.34
N THR A 114 -16.63 33.96 9.05
CA THR A 114 -15.49 33.03 9.06
C THR A 114 -14.25 33.69 9.66
N ALA A 115 -13.39 32.89 10.30
CA ALA A 115 -12.01 33.23 10.64
C ALA A 115 -11.23 31.93 10.92
N THR A 116 -9.90 32.02 10.97
CA THR A 116 -9.06 30.88 11.36
C THR A 116 -9.28 30.51 12.84
N VAL A 117 -9.27 29.21 13.15
CA VAL A 117 -9.30 28.68 14.51
C VAL A 117 -8.27 29.34 15.43
N GLY A 118 -8.67 29.65 16.66
CA GLY A 118 -7.82 30.34 17.62
C GLY A 118 -7.51 31.81 17.29
N THR A 119 -8.19 32.42 16.30
CA THR A 119 -8.07 33.85 15.95
C THR A 119 -9.38 34.62 16.18
N ALA A 120 -9.34 35.95 16.10
CA ALA A 120 -10.53 36.80 16.18
C ALA A 120 -11.19 36.98 14.81
N LEU A 121 -12.51 37.17 14.80
CA LEU A 121 -13.21 37.67 13.61
C LEU A 121 -12.67 39.05 13.24
N GLY A 122 -12.28 39.26 11.97
CA GLY A 122 -11.73 40.53 11.49
C GLY A 122 -12.72 41.70 11.56
N THR A 123 -14.02 41.40 11.55
CA THR A 123 -15.11 42.34 11.85
C THR A 123 -15.95 41.76 12.98
N ALA A 124 -16.17 42.56 14.03
CA ALA A 124 -17.00 42.15 15.17
C ALA A 124 -18.49 42.17 14.78
N PRO A 125 -19.23 41.04 14.88
CA PRO A 125 -20.63 41.00 14.46
C PRO A 125 -21.54 41.88 15.34
N THR A 126 -22.65 42.31 14.74
CA THR A 126 -23.63 43.23 15.31
C THR A 126 -25.03 42.62 15.46
N PHE A 127 -25.84 43.17 16.37
CA PHE A 127 -27.24 42.82 16.55
C PHE A 127 -28.09 44.05 16.87
N ILE A 128 -29.40 43.95 16.62
CA ILE A 128 -30.39 45.01 16.89
C ILE A 128 -31.52 44.41 17.73
N VAL A 129 -31.81 45.04 18.88
CA VAL A 129 -32.97 44.70 19.74
C VAL A 129 -34.13 45.65 19.40
N LYS A 130 -35.35 45.12 19.30
CA LYS A 130 -36.55 45.87 18.92
C LYS A 130 -37.74 45.61 19.85
N ASP A 131 -38.63 46.59 20.01
CA ASP A 131 -39.93 46.40 20.67
C ASP A 131 -40.95 45.73 19.73
N ALA A 132 -42.17 45.50 20.24
CA ALA A 132 -43.24 44.87 19.48
C ALA A 132 -43.79 45.73 18.32
N ALA A 133 -43.44 47.02 18.27
CA ALA A 133 -43.73 47.91 17.14
C ALA A 133 -42.57 48.00 16.14
N GLY A 134 -41.47 47.28 16.38
CA GLY A 134 -40.28 47.26 15.52
C GLY A 134 -39.31 48.42 15.75
N ALA A 135 -39.54 49.28 16.75
CA ALA A 135 -38.64 50.39 17.08
C ALA A 135 -37.33 49.85 17.69
N VAL A 136 -36.19 50.42 17.29
CA VAL A 136 -34.86 50.04 17.80
C VAL A 136 -34.68 50.54 19.23
N LEU A 137 -34.16 49.68 20.12
CA LEU A 137 -34.08 49.97 21.55
C LEU A 137 -32.64 50.18 22.01
N SER A 138 -32.38 51.35 22.59
CA SER A 138 -31.09 51.74 23.19
C SER A 138 -31.11 51.53 24.71
N GLY A 139 -29.95 51.28 25.32
CA GLY A 139 -29.79 51.14 26.77
C GLY A 139 -30.42 49.89 27.39
N VAL A 140 -30.96 48.97 26.59
CA VAL A 140 -31.57 47.72 27.06
C VAL A 140 -30.48 46.80 27.61
N PRO A 141 -30.61 46.26 28.84
CA PRO A 141 -29.67 45.27 29.36
C PRO A 141 -29.62 44.00 28.50
N VAL A 142 -28.39 43.58 28.14
CA VAL A 142 -28.12 42.42 27.29
C VAL A 142 -27.09 41.50 27.93
N THR A 143 -27.04 40.26 27.45
CA THR A 143 -25.99 39.31 27.80
C THR A 143 -25.57 38.54 26.56
N VAL A 144 -24.27 38.49 26.31
CA VAL A 144 -23.65 37.76 25.20
C VAL A 144 -22.78 36.65 25.80
N THR A 145 -23.02 35.40 25.40
CA THR A 145 -22.25 34.23 25.87
C THR A 145 -21.79 33.37 24.70
N VAL A 146 -20.64 32.71 24.83
CA VAL A 146 -20.21 31.66 23.89
C VAL A 146 -21.03 30.40 24.17
N ALA A 147 -21.74 29.90 23.17
CA ALA A 147 -22.63 28.75 23.27
C ALA A 147 -22.03 27.46 22.65
N SER A 148 -21.14 27.58 21.66
CA SER A 148 -20.38 26.46 21.11
C SER A 148 -19.02 26.88 20.55
N GLY A 149 -18.14 25.89 20.33
CA GLY A 149 -16.84 26.08 19.69
C GLY A 149 -15.68 26.38 20.64
N ALA A 150 -15.95 26.61 21.93
CA ALA A 150 -14.94 26.92 22.97
C ALA A 150 -14.07 28.16 22.66
N GLY A 151 -14.62 29.11 21.89
CA GLY A 151 -14.05 30.45 21.72
C GLY A 151 -14.18 31.33 22.98
N THR A 152 -13.76 32.59 22.86
CA THR A 152 -13.85 33.60 23.94
C THR A 152 -14.38 34.92 23.40
N ILE A 153 -15.08 35.68 24.24
CA ILE A 153 -15.63 37.01 23.92
C ILE A 153 -15.02 38.04 24.87
N THR A 154 -14.58 39.18 24.35
CA THR A 154 -13.97 40.26 25.14
C THR A 154 -14.56 41.61 24.73
N GLY A 155 -14.75 42.52 25.69
CA GLY A 155 -15.49 43.77 25.44
C GLY A 155 -16.97 43.56 25.10
N ALA A 156 -17.59 42.49 25.62
CA ALA A 156 -19.00 42.19 25.38
C ALA A 156 -19.91 43.31 25.95
N PRO A 157 -20.95 43.75 25.22
CA PRO A 157 -21.86 44.79 25.68
C PRO A 157 -22.72 44.29 26.86
N THR A 158 -22.94 45.17 27.83
CA THR A 158 -23.95 44.99 28.90
C THR A 158 -25.27 45.69 28.58
N THR A 159 -25.27 46.66 27.66
CA THR A 159 -26.46 47.38 27.17
C THR A 159 -26.42 47.60 25.66
N THR A 160 -27.58 47.79 25.02
CA THR A 160 -27.67 48.11 23.59
C THR A 160 -27.26 49.54 23.26
N ALA A 161 -26.68 49.72 22.07
CA ALA A 161 -26.45 51.02 21.45
C ALA A 161 -27.74 51.59 20.84
N SER A 162 -27.69 52.84 20.34
CA SER A 162 -28.80 53.53 19.66
C SER A 162 -29.09 53.02 18.23
N GLY A 163 -28.59 51.84 17.88
CA GLY A 163 -28.58 51.28 16.53
C GLY A 163 -28.07 49.83 16.56
N GLU A 164 -27.12 49.51 15.67
CA GLU A 164 -26.41 48.23 15.74
C GLU A 164 -25.50 48.17 16.98
N THR A 165 -25.66 47.12 17.77
CA THR A 165 -24.82 46.83 18.95
C THR A 165 -23.80 45.77 18.56
N SER A 166 -22.50 46.07 18.64
CA SER A 166 -21.45 45.07 18.42
C SER A 166 -21.35 44.09 19.59
N VAL A 167 -21.05 42.82 19.33
CA VAL A 167 -20.82 41.81 20.39
C VAL A 167 -19.49 41.97 21.13
N GLY A 168 -18.60 42.86 20.68
CA GLY A 168 -17.20 42.93 21.11
C GLY A 168 -16.27 42.02 20.29
N VAL A 169 -15.03 41.83 20.75
CA VAL A 169 -14.03 41.04 20.03
C VAL A 169 -14.26 39.55 20.31
N TRP A 170 -14.82 38.85 19.33
CA TRP A 170 -15.05 37.40 19.37
C TRP A 170 -13.86 36.64 18.79
N LYS A 171 -13.19 35.87 19.64
CA LYS A 171 -12.15 34.90 19.28
C LYS A 171 -12.76 33.50 19.14
N LEU A 172 -12.56 32.87 17.98
CA LEU A 172 -13.01 31.49 17.74
C LEU A 172 -12.11 30.49 18.48
N GLY A 173 -12.64 29.32 18.83
CA GLY A 173 -11.86 28.28 19.49
C GLY A 173 -10.91 27.53 18.54
N ASN A 174 -10.17 26.57 19.08
CA ASN A 174 -9.11 25.86 18.35
C ASN A 174 -9.63 24.71 17.46
N ILE A 175 -10.93 24.41 17.46
CA ILE A 175 -11.55 23.33 16.68
C ILE A 175 -12.26 23.91 15.46
N SER A 176 -11.95 23.40 14.27
CA SER A 176 -12.56 23.83 13.02
C SER A 176 -14.04 23.45 12.93
N GLY A 177 -14.89 24.37 12.47
CA GLY A 177 -16.34 24.19 12.37
C GLY A 177 -17.15 25.23 13.15
N ALA A 178 -18.37 24.86 13.53
CA ALA A 178 -19.38 25.79 14.05
C ALA A 178 -19.08 26.32 15.46
N ASN A 179 -18.74 27.61 15.53
CA ASN A 179 -18.66 28.41 16.74
C ASN A 179 -19.94 29.25 16.85
N THR A 180 -20.50 29.41 18.06
CA THR A 180 -21.74 30.20 18.24
C THR A 180 -21.70 31.12 19.47
N LEU A 181 -22.29 32.30 19.32
CA LEU A 181 -22.69 33.18 20.43
C LEU A 181 -24.20 33.10 20.64
N ARG A 182 -24.65 33.15 21.89
CA ARG A 182 -26.04 33.35 22.29
C ARG A 182 -26.21 34.73 22.92
N ILE A 183 -27.23 35.45 22.47
CA ILE A 183 -27.57 36.81 22.90
C ILE A 183 -28.98 36.81 23.50
N THR A 184 -29.13 37.39 24.69
CA THR A 184 -30.42 37.54 25.38
C THR A 184 -30.65 38.99 25.81
N ALA A 185 -31.90 39.45 25.67
CA ALA A 185 -32.35 40.79 26.03
C ALA A 185 -33.76 40.70 26.63
N GLY A 186 -33.89 40.91 27.95
CA GLY A 186 -35.18 40.76 28.65
C GLY A 186 -35.86 39.40 28.36
N SER A 187 -37.14 39.45 27.97
CA SER A 187 -37.96 38.28 27.60
C SER A 187 -37.95 37.96 26.09
N ALA A 188 -37.15 38.65 25.27
CA ALA A 188 -37.10 38.38 23.83
C ALA A 188 -36.50 36.99 23.54
N PRO A 189 -36.94 36.29 22.47
CA PRO A 189 -36.29 35.07 22.01
C PRO A 189 -34.79 35.28 21.78
N ALA A 190 -33.97 34.37 22.29
CA ALA A 190 -32.52 34.50 22.23
C ALA A 190 -32.01 34.38 20.77
N LEU A 191 -31.22 35.35 20.34
CA LEU A 191 -30.53 35.28 19.04
C LEU A 191 -29.29 34.40 19.18
N THR A 192 -29.05 33.56 18.18
CA THR A 192 -27.77 32.85 18.00
C THR A 192 -27.05 33.44 16.81
N ILE A 193 -25.79 33.85 16.99
CA ILE A 193 -24.89 34.24 15.90
C ILE A 193 -23.89 33.10 15.69
N SER A 194 -23.72 32.67 14.44
CA SER A 194 -22.87 31.54 14.07
C SER A 194 -21.69 31.99 13.22
N ALA A 195 -20.50 31.44 13.50
CA ALA A 195 -19.30 31.62 12.70
C ALA A 195 -18.63 30.27 12.43
N ILE A 196 -17.96 30.12 11.29
CA ILE A 196 -17.19 28.92 10.96
C ILE A 196 -15.70 29.19 11.21
N GLY A 197 -15.12 28.44 12.16
CA GLY A 197 -13.68 28.36 12.35
C GLY A 197 -13.06 27.54 11.21
N THR A 198 -12.27 28.17 10.35
CA THR A 198 -11.47 27.48 9.33
C THR A 198 -10.16 26.96 9.94
N PRO A 199 -9.62 25.81 9.49
CA PRO A 199 -8.31 25.32 9.94
C PRO A 199 -7.19 26.35 9.73
N GLY A 200 -6.13 26.22 10.53
CA GLY A 200 -4.87 26.94 10.29
C GLY A 200 -4.13 26.43 9.05
N ALA A 201 -2.97 27.02 8.79
CA ALA A 201 -2.06 26.52 7.75
C ALA A 201 -1.61 25.09 8.06
N ALA A 202 -1.36 24.30 7.01
CA ALA A 202 -0.86 22.93 7.14
C ALA A 202 0.50 22.91 7.87
N ALA A 203 0.53 22.27 9.04
CA ALA A 203 1.70 22.16 9.91
C ALA A 203 2.26 20.74 9.97
N SER A 204 1.45 19.74 9.63
CA SER A 204 1.82 18.32 9.69
C SER A 204 1.14 17.48 8.62
N ILE A 205 1.76 16.35 8.29
CA ILE A 205 1.16 15.27 7.51
C ILE A 205 1.44 13.94 8.21
N ALA A 206 0.42 13.11 8.36
CA ALA A 206 0.49 11.80 9.02
C ALA A 206 -0.14 10.72 8.13
N VAL A 207 0.34 9.48 8.25
CA VAL A 207 -0.28 8.34 7.55
C VAL A 207 -1.62 8.01 8.20
N LEU A 208 -2.68 7.89 7.40
CA LEU A 208 -4.04 7.55 7.83
C LEU A 208 -4.41 6.10 7.50
N SER A 209 -3.95 5.56 6.36
CA SER A 209 -4.11 4.15 6.01
C SER A 209 -3.08 3.68 4.99
N GLY A 210 -2.90 2.36 4.89
CA GLY A 210 -2.10 1.72 3.84
C GLY A 210 -0.59 1.68 4.09
N ASN A 211 -0.12 1.82 5.34
CA ASN A 211 1.27 1.53 5.69
C ASN A 211 1.51 0.02 5.91
N ASN A 212 2.77 -0.40 5.77
CA ASN A 212 3.26 -1.75 6.08
C ASN A 212 2.47 -2.86 5.38
N GLN A 213 2.16 -2.66 4.10
CA GLN A 213 1.41 -3.60 3.28
C GLN A 213 2.31 -4.65 2.62
N SER A 214 1.71 -5.77 2.22
CA SER A 214 2.34 -6.80 1.38
C SER A 214 1.54 -7.03 0.10
N GLY A 215 2.20 -7.21 -1.03
CA GLY A 215 1.59 -7.55 -2.32
C GLY A 215 2.59 -8.24 -3.24
N LEU A 216 2.13 -8.83 -4.35
CA LEU A 216 3.04 -9.42 -5.35
C LEU A 216 3.78 -8.31 -6.12
N GLY A 217 5.01 -8.56 -6.58
CA GLY A 217 5.73 -7.62 -7.43
C GLY A 217 4.97 -7.33 -8.72
N GLY A 218 4.99 -6.07 -9.18
CA GLY A 218 4.21 -5.62 -10.33
C GLY A 218 2.70 -5.49 -10.09
N THR A 219 2.19 -5.65 -8.86
CA THR A 219 0.76 -5.56 -8.54
C THR A 219 0.40 -4.35 -7.68
N VAL A 220 -0.88 -3.95 -7.70
CA VAL A 220 -1.41 -2.81 -6.94
C VAL A 220 -1.52 -3.15 -5.46
N VAL A 221 -1.16 -2.22 -4.56
CA VAL A 221 -1.29 -2.43 -3.11
C VAL A 221 -2.76 -2.61 -2.69
N PRO A 222 -3.08 -3.59 -1.81
CA PRO A 222 -4.47 -3.99 -1.56
C PRO A 222 -5.31 -2.94 -0.79
N THR A 223 -4.67 -2.04 -0.03
CA THR A 223 -5.33 -0.94 0.68
C THR A 223 -4.87 0.40 0.11
N ALA A 224 -5.84 1.26 -0.25
CA ALA A 224 -5.56 2.62 -0.68
C ALA A 224 -4.77 3.39 0.40
N VAL A 225 -3.62 3.93 0.00
CA VAL A 225 -2.77 4.73 0.89
C VAL A 225 -3.39 6.11 1.07
N ARG A 226 -3.56 6.54 2.32
CA ARG A 226 -4.14 7.85 2.66
C ARG A 226 -3.32 8.55 3.71
N PHE A 227 -3.29 9.87 3.63
CA PHE A 227 -2.59 10.75 4.54
C PHE A 227 -3.53 11.84 5.06
N LYS A 228 -3.38 12.20 6.33
CA LYS A 228 -4.07 13.32 6.97
C LYS A 228 -3.12 14.51 7.00
N VAL A 229 -3.49 15.63 6.38
CA VAL A 229 -2.82 16.93 6.55
C VAL A 229 -3.55 17.69 7.65
N ALA A 230 -2.81 18.23 8.61
CA ALA A 230 -3.40 18.93 9.76
C ALA A 230 -2.65 20.21 10.13
N ASP A 231 -3.41 21.15 10.73
CA ASP A 231 -2.87 22.38 11.32
C ASP A 231 -2.20 22.11 12.69
N GLN A 232 -1.68 23.18 13.30
CA GLN A 232 -1.02 23.13 14.62
C GLN A 232 -1.92 22.71 15.80
N TYR A 233 -3.23 22.56 15.58
CA TYR A 233 -4.20 22.10 16.58
C TYR A 233 -4.79 20.71 16.24
N GLY A 234 -4.39 20.11 15.11
CA GLY A 234 -4.88 18.81 14.63
C GLY A 234 -6.13 18.87 13.73
N ASN A 235 -6.61 20.08 13.38
CA ASN A 235 -7.73 20.20 12.42
C ASN A 235 -7.25 19.82 11.02
N GLY A 236 -8.08 19.09 10.27
CA GLY A 236 -7.73 18.71 8.90
C GLY A 236 -7.81 19.90 7.95
N VAL A 237 -6.73 20.18 7.20
CA VAL A 237 -6.67 21.34 6.30
C VAL A 237 -7.12 20.95 4.89
N PRO A 238 -8.26 21.46 4.39
CA PRO A 238 -8.81 21.08 3.09
C PRO A 238 -8.11 21.80 1.92
N ALA A 239 -8.37 21.34 0.70
CA ALA A 239 -7.89 21.93 -0.57
C ALA A 239 -6.36 22.16 -0.65
N THR A 240 -5.59 21.46 0.19
CA THR A 240 -4.14 21.61 0.31
C THR A 240 -3.45 20.61 -0.61
N ALA A 241 -2.54 21.09 -1.47
CA ALA A 241 -1.80 20.24 -2.39
C ALA A 241 -0.80 19.32 -1.66
N VAL A 242 -0.84 18.04 -1.99
CA VAL A 242 0.08 17.00 -1.50
C VAL A 242 0.75 16.35 -2.71
N VAL A 243 2.08 16.33 -2.71
CA VAL A 243 2.90 15.73 -3.78
C VAL A 243 3.35 14.34 -3.35
N PHE A 244 3.11 13.36 -4.21
CA PHE A 244 3.45 11.94 -4.04
C PHE A 244 4.62 11.53 -4.93
N SER A 245 5.53 10.71 -4.38
CA SER A 245 6.70 10.20 -5.09
C SER A 245 7.05 8.79 -4.63
N ILE A 246 7.39 7.90 -5.56
CA ILE A 246 8.04 6.63 -5.24
C ILE A 246 9.50 6.91 -4.87
N THR A 247 9.97 6.35 -3.75
CA THR A 247 11.31 6.59 -3.19
C THR A 247 12.15 5.32 -3.02
N GLY A 248 11.62 4.16 -3.41
CA GLY A 248 12.29 2.86 -3.37
C GLY A 248 11.36 1.76 -3.87
N GLY A 249 11.92 0.65 -4.34
CA GLY A 249 11.17 -0.46 -4.93
C GLY A 249 10.98 -0.38 -6.44
N ASN A 250 11.17 0.81 -7.04
CA ASN A 250 10.99 1.08 -8.47
C ASN A 250 9.58 0.71 -9.00
N GLY A 251 8.56 0.85 -8.14
CA GLY A 251 7.14 0.82 -8.51
C GLY A 251 6.67 2.14 -9.15
N PHE A 252 5.36 2.27 -9.39
CA PHE A 252 4.78 3.45 -10.05
C PHE A 252 3.42 3.87 -9.48
N LEU A 253 3.03 5.12 -9.77
CA LEU A 253 1.75 5.72 -9.42
C LEU A 253 0.91 5.93 -10.70
N SER A 254 -0.29 5.38 -10.73
CA SER A 254 -1.26 5.60 -11.81
C SER A 254 -2.17 6.78 -11.48
N GLY A 255 -1.87 7.95 -12.05
CA GLY A 255 -2.63 9.19 -11.88
C GLY A 255 -1.74 10.41 -11.67
N SER A 256 -2.35 11.56 -11.33
CA SER A 256 -1.60 12.77 -10.94
C SER A 256 -0.86 12.54 -9.64
N SER A 257 0.46 12.75 -9.63
CA SER A 257 1.28 12.76 -8.41
C SER A 257 0.97 13.95 -7.48
N ASN A 258 0.25 14.96 -7.94
CA ASN A 258 -0.25 16.07 -7.12
C ASN A 258 -1.74 15.89 -6.87
N VAL A 259 -2.15 15.81 -5.59
CA VAL A 259 -3.54 15.61 -5.14
C VAL A 259 -3.88 16.62 -4.05
N THR A 260 -5.03 17.29 -4.16
CA THR A 260 -5.54 18.17 -3.10
C THR A 260 -6.29 17.40 -2.01
N THR A 261 -6.16 17.82 -0.75
CA THR A 261 -6.93 17.26 0.37
C THR A 261 -8.43 17.53 0.26
N ASP A 262 -9.23 16.57 0.73
CA ASP A 262 -10.69 16.69 0.82
C ASP A 262 -11.15 17.66 1.95
N SER A 263 -12.46 17.80 2.14
CA SER A 263 -13.05 18.63 3.20
C SER A 263 -12.68 18.22 4.63
N THR A 264 -12.12 17.03 4.83
CA THR A 264 -11.61 16.54 6.12
C THR A 264 -10.10 16.72 6.27
N GLY A 265 -9.40 17.28 5.28
CA GLY A 265 -7.94 17.34 5.23
C GLY A 265 -7.26 16.02 4.88
N THR A 266 -7.97 15.09 4.25
CA THR A 266 -7.41 13.78 3.83
C THR A 266 -6.99 13.83 2.36
N ALA A 267 -5.74 13.43 2.08
CA ALA A 267 -5.27 13.15 0.73
C ALA A 267 -5.20 11.63 0.51
N THR A 268 -5.80 11.15 -0.58
CA THR A 268 -5.64 9.75 -1.03
C THR A 268 -4.57 9.72 -2.11
N ALA A 269 -3.59 8.82 -1.98
CA ALA A 269 -2.56 8.65 -2.99
C ALA A 269 -3.17 8.11 -4.30
N PRO A 270 -2.53 8.36 -5.46
CA PRO A 270 -2.85 7.64 -6.69
C PRO A 270 -2.66 6.13 -6.52
N ILE A 271 -3.20 5.34 -7.46
CA ILE A 271 -3.10 3.88 -7.40
C ILE A 271 -1.62 3.47 -7.48
N TRP A 272 -1.10 2.89 -6.40
CA TRP A 272 0.31 2.49 -6.28
C TRP A 272 0.51 1.04 -6.67
N THR A 273 1.30 0.82 -7.71
CA THR A 273 1.79 -0.50 -8.14
C THR A 273 3.19 -0.72 -7.58
N LEU A 274 3.41 -1.86 -6.91
CA LEU A 274 4.72 -2.29 -6.44
C LEU A 274 5.65 -2.58 -7.63
N GLY A 275 6.95 -2.38 -7.45
CA GLY A 275 7.94 -2.66 -8.49
C GLY A 275 8.27 -4.16 -8.61
N ARG A 276 9.39 -4.43 -9.29
CA ARG A 276 9.77 -5.79 -9.74
C ARG A 276 10.92 -6.43 -8.96
N ARG A 277 11.34 -5.85 -7.84
CA ARG A 277 12.43 -6.37 -6.98
C ARG A 277 11.97 -6.45 -5.54
N ALA A 278 12.30 -7.53 -4.84
CA ALA A 278 11.97 -7.79 -3.43
C ALA A 278 12.79 -6.92 -2.44
N GLU A 279 13.02 -5.67 -2.82
CA GLU A 279 13.59 -4.59 -2.03
C GLU A 279 12.48 -3.79 -1.32
N ALA A 280 12.85 -2.87 -0.43
CA ALA A 280 11.90 -2.03 0.31
C ALA A 280 11.10 -1.09 -0.62
N GLN A 281 9.80 -1.33 -0.76
CA GLN A 281 8.92 -0.49 -1.58
C GLN A 281 8.50 0.73 -0.75
N THR A 282 8.73 1.95 -1.24
CA THR A 282 8.36 3.17 -0.48
C THR A 282 7.66 4.24 -1.32
N LEU A 283 6.62 4.81 -0.73
CA LEU A 283 5.81 5.91 -1.25
C LEU A 283 5.85 7.07 -0.26
N ARG A 284 6.36 8.23 -0.68
CA ARG A 284 6.47 9.45 0.13
C ARG A 284 5.43 10.47 -0.30
N ALA A 285 4.79 11.11 0.68
CA ALA A 285 3.85 12.22 0.51
C ALA A 285 4.43 13.49 1.16
N VAL A 286 4.27 14.65 0.52
CA VAL A 286 4.89 15.93 0.91
C VAL A 286 3.87 17.06 0.86
N VAL A 287 3.88 17.92 1.89
CA VAL A 287 3.11 19.18 1.94
C VAL A 287 3.98 20.28 2.56
N GLY A 288 4.40 21.24 1.74
CA GLY A 288 5.38 22.26 2.14
C GLY A 288 6.68 21.60 2.65
N ALA A 289 7.07 21.91 3.88
CA ALA A 289 8.23 21.30 4.54
C ALA A 289 7.92 19.95 5.25
N ALA A 290 6.64 19.61 5.44
CA ALA A 290 6.26 18.38 6.12
C ALA A 290 6.17 17.20 5.13
N ALA A 291 6.57 16.01 5.56
CA ALA A 291 6.48 14.80 4.75
C ALA A 291 6.24 13.56 5.60
N ALA A 292 5.59 12.56 5.01
CA ALA A 292 5.40 11.24 5.60
C ALA A 292 5.66 10.16 4.54
N THR A 293 6.22 9.02 4.96
CA THR A 293 6.55 7.90 4.07
C THR A 293 5.76 6.65 4.49
N VAL A 294 5.32 5.90 3.49
CA VAL A 294 4.66 4.61 3.63
C VAL A 294 5.53 3.53 3.00
N SER A 295 5.66 2.42 3.70
CA SER A 295 6.40 1.22 3.29
C SER A 295 5.47 0.09 2.87
N ALA A 296 5.90 -0.69 1.89
CA ALA A 296 5.33 -1.99 1.54
C ALA A 296 6.45 -2.99 1.20
N THR A 297 6.11 -4.27 1.20
CA THR A 297 7.03 -5.39 0.97
C THR A 297 6.48 -6.29 -0.12
N ILE A 298 7.34 -6.84 -0.98
CA ILE A 298 6.91 -7.88 -1.92
C ILE A 298 6.67 -9.19 -1.16
N LEU A 299 5.52 -9.81 -1.39
CA LEU A 299 5.15 -11.10 -0.83
C LEU A 299 5.84 -12.21 -1.62
N SER A 300 6.78 -12.91 -0.97
CA SER A 300 7.46 -14.09 -1.49
C SER A 300 7.88 -15.01 -0.35
N ASN A 301 7.84 -16.33 -0.58
CA ASN A 301 8.44 -17.33 0.30
C ASN A 301 9.75 -17.88 -0.28
N TYR A 302 10.32 -17.22 -1.29
CA TYR A 302 11.54 -17.65 -1.98
C TYR A 302 12.63 -16.58 -1.91
N MET A 303 13.62 -16.79 -1.06
CA MET A 303 14.76 -15.89 -0.87
C MET A 303 16.04 -16.50 -1.44
N VAL A 304 16.78 -15.73 -2.24
CA VAL A 304 18.12 -16.12 -2.69
C VAL A 304 19.13 -15.71 -1.63
N ASP A 305 19.78 -16.70 -0.99
CA ASP A 305 20.89 -16.45 -0.06
C ASP A 305 22.21 -16.38 -0.87
N LEU A 306 22.77 -15.16 -0.97
CA LEU A 306 24.00 -14.87 -1.72
C LEU A 306 25.22 -14.87 -0.80
N ARG A 307 26.21 -15.72 -1.12
CA ARG A 307 27.42 -15.86 -0.30
C ARG A 307 28.68 -15.68 -1.15
N GLN A 308 29.36 -14.55 -0.96
CA GLN A 308 30.66 -14.34 -1.58
C GLN A 308 31.72 -15.26 -0.96
N TYR A 309 32.60 -15.81 -1.79
CA TYR A 309 33.82 -16.52 -1.37
C TYR A 309 34.99 -16.17 -2.30
N GLY A 310 36.18 -16.68 -1.98
CA GLY A 310 37.40 -16.35 -2.74
C GLY A 310 37.97 -14.96 -2.35
N PRO A 311 38.73 -14.31 -3.25
CA PRO A 311 39.23 -12.96 -3.00
C PRO A 311 38.09 -11.92 -2.98
N ALA A 312 38.33 -10.80 -2.28
CA ALA A 312 37.43 -9.67 -2.33
C ALA A 312 37.45 -9.02 -3.74
N THR A 313 36.26 -8.65 -4.24
CA THR A 313 36.10 -7.92 -5.51
C THR A 313 36.96 -6.67 -5.53
N LEU A 314 37.52 -6.32 -6.71
CA LEU A 314 38.28 -5.09 -6.95
C LEU A 314 37.63 -3.87 -6.24
N PRO A 315 38.27 -3.26 -5.22
CA PRO A 315 37.59 -2.33 -4.31
C PRO A 315 36.94 -1.11 -4.98
N ALA A 316 37.47 -0.66 -6.13
CA ALA A 316 36.93 0.47 -6.89
C ALA A 316 35.55 0.22 -7.53
N ILE A 317 35.14 -1.04 -7.70
CA ILE A 317 33.84 -1.43 -8.29
C ILE A 317 33.00 -2.33 -7.38
N ALA A 318 33.51 -2.71 -6.20
CA ALA A 318 32.86 -3.67 -5.31
C ALA A 318 31.43 -3.26 -4.91
N GLU A 319 31.14 -1.97 -4.74
CA GLU A 319 29.77 -1.48 -4.47
C GLU A 319 28.82 -1.77 -5.64
N ALA A 320 29.23 -1.43 -6.88
CA ALA A 320 28.42 -1.66 -8.08
C ALA A 320 28.19 -3.16 -8.35
N VAL A 321 29.21 -3.99 -8.12
CA VAL A 321 29.12 -5.45 -8.25
C VAL A 321 28.18 -6.04 -7.21
N ASN A 322 28.35 -5.70 -5.92
CA ASN A 322 27.47 -6.15 -4.85
C ASN A 322 26.02 -5.71 -5.08
N ALA A 323 25.80 -4.46 -5.50
CA ALA A 323 24.48 -3.94 -5.85
C ALA A 323 23.85 -4.73 -7.01
N ALA A 324 24.61 -5.11 -8.03
CA ALA A 324 24.10 -5.92 -9.14
C ALA A 324 23.71 -7.34 -8.69
N PHE A 325 24.48 -7.98 -7.81
CA PHE A 325 24.08 -9.25 -7.18
C PHE A 325 22.80 -9.13 -6.36
N PHE A 326 22.68 -8.13 -5.48
CA PHE A 326 21.47 -7.91 -4.70
C PHE A 326 20.26 -7.56 -5.58
N ASN A 327 20.46 -6.79 -6.66
CA ASN A 327 19.42 -6.48 -7.66
C ASN A 327 18.88 -7.73 -8.36
N ALA A 328 19.76 -8.65 -8.74
CA ALA A 328 19.38 -9.91 -9.37
C ALA A 328 18.65 -10.83 -8.39
N ALA A 329 19.20 -11.04 -7.19
CA ALA A 329 18.54 -11.82 -6.14
C ALA A 329 17.16 -11.25 -5.76
N ALA A 330 17.03 -9.93 -5.64
CA ALA A 330 15.75 -9.28 -5.38
C ALA A 330 14.78 -9.42 -6.56
N ARG A 331 15.25 -9.47 -7.82
CA ARG A 331 14.39 -9.73 -8.99
C ARG A 331 13.87 -11.17 -8.96
N ILE A 332 14.75 -12.16 -8.76
CA ILE A 332 14.37 -13.57 -8.60
C ILE A 332 13.36 -13.74 -7.45
N SER A 333 13.59 -13.13 -6.29
CA SER A 333 12.68 -13.22 -5.14
C SER A 333 11.34 -12.49 -5.33
N ALA A 334 11.17 -11.68 -6.38
CA ALA A 334 9.88 -11.09 -6.77
C ALA A 334 9.19 -11.85 -7.91
N GLU A 335 9.94 -12.69 -8.62
CA GLU A 335 9.50 -13.60 -9.68
C GLU A 335 9.08 -14.94 -9.09
N ILE A 336 10.04 -15.68 -8.52
CA ILE A 336 9.78 -16.91 -7.79
C ILE A 336 9.25 -16.52 -6.41
N ILE A 337 8.08 -17.06 -6.07
CA ILE A 337 7.38 -16.80 -4.81
C ILE A 337 7.25 -18.05 -3.92
N GLY A 338 7.68 -19.22 -4.42
CA GLY A 338 7.68 -20.49 -3.70
C GLY A 338 7.92 -21.70 -4.62
N GLY A 339 7.44 -22.86 -4.21
CA GLY A 339 7.51 -24.13 -4.96
C GLY A 339 8.59 -25.10 -4.45
N THR A 340 9.68 -24.61 -3.87
CA THR A 340 10.69 -25.48 -3.22
C THR A 340 10.20 -26.06 -1.90
N ARG A 341 10.75 -27.24 -1.55
CA ARG A 341 10.69 -27.80 -0.19
C ARG A 341 11.96 -27.48 0.58
N THR A 342 11.89 -27.53 1.92
CA THR A 342 13.08 -27.35 2.77
C THR A 342 14.03 -28.55 2.68
N ALA A 343 15.33 -28.26 2.58
CA ALA A 343 16.42 -29.24 2.70
C ALA A 343 17.25 -28.96 3.97
N ASN A 344 17.69 -30.03 4.65
CA ASN A 344 18.46 -29.94 5.89
C ASN A 344 19.92 -30.30 5.62
N LEU A 345 20.84 -29.36 5.82
CA LEU A 345 22.28 -29.54 5.63
C LEU A 345 22.91 -29.81 7.00
N ASN A 346 23.46 -31.00 7.21
CA ASN A 346 24.06 -31.40 8.49
C ASN A 346 25.53 -31.75 8.30
N ASN A 347 26.44 -30.85 8.71
CA ASN A 347 27.89 -30.94 8.45
C ASN A 347 28.22 -31.23 6.97
N PHE A 348 27.48 -30.57 6.07
CA PHE A 348 27.49 -30.82 4.63
C PHE A 348 28.73 -30.20 3.96
N ASN A 349 29.60 -30.99 3.34
CA ASN A 349 30.79 -30.48 2.66
C ASN A 349 30.44 -29.68 1.39
N ILE A 350 30.84 -28.40 1.35
CA ILE A 350 30.57 -27.47 0.25
C ILE A 350 31.74 -27.26 -0.70
N GLN A 351 32.88 -27.94 -0.50
CA GLN A 351 34.08 -27.77 -1.33
C GLN A 351 33.84 -28.07 -2.82
N SER A 352 32.86 -28.93 -3.16
CA SER A 352 32.47 -29.18 -4.55
C SER A 352 31.58 -28.09 -5.17
N CYS A 353 31.09 -27.12 -4.39
CA CYS A 353 30.40 -25.91 -4.87
C CYS A 353 31.33 -24.68 -4.97
N GLY A 354 32.63 -24.83 -4.71
CA GLY A 354 33.60 -23.72 -4.66
C GLY A 354 34.21 -23.48 -3.27
N PRO A 355 33.46 -22.95 -2.29
CA PRO A 355 34.00 -22.62 -0.96
C PRO A 355 34.37 -23.87 -0.15
N GLY A 356 35.53 -23.85 0.51
CA GLY A 356 35.91 -24.89 1.46
C GLY A 356 35.12 -24.83 2.76
N GLY A 357 34.93 -25.97 3.43
CA GLY A 357 34.27 -26.08 4.74
C GLY A 357 32.99 -26.91 4.70
N THR A 358 32.16 -26.76 5.73
CA THR A 358 30.87 -27.45 5.86
C THR A 358 29.74 -26.52 6.27
N LEU A 359 28.50 -26.84 5.88
CA LEU A 359 27.27 -26.16 6.31
C LEU A 359 26.51 -26.98 7.36
N ASN A 360 25.85 -26.28 8.28
CA ASN A 360 24.95 -26.86 9.27
C ASN A 360 23.72 -25.96 9.43
N GLU A 361 22.74 -26.10 8.53
CA GLU A 361 21.62 -25.16 8.39
C GLU A 361 20.42 -25.75 7.64
N VAL A 362 19.35 -24.96 7.50
CA VAL A 362 18.05 -25.35 6.94
C VAL A 362 17.71 -24.45 5.74
N VAL A 363 17.80 -24.98 4.52
CA VAL A 363 17.65 -24.22 3.27
C VAL A 363 16.24 -24.40 2.70
N SER A 364 15.39 -23.37 2.80
CA SER A 364 14.04 -23.36 2.21
C SER A 364 14.03 -23.15 0.69
N SER A 365 14.96 -22.34 0.19
CA SER A 365 14.89 -21.71 -1.13
C SER A 365 16.13 -22.06 -1.96
N ILE A 366 17.20 -21.26 -1.91
CA ILE A 366 18.51 -21.61 -2.49
C ILE A 366 19.63 -20.85 -1.79
N VAL A 367 20.81 -21.46 -1.67
CA VAL A 367 22.08 -20.75 -1.40
C VAL A 367 22.89 -20.72 -2.69
N ILE A 368 23.31 -19.54 -3.12
CA ILE A 368 24.15 -19.34 -4.29
C ILE A 368 25.49 -18.74 -3.85
N PHE A 369 26.55 -19.53 -4.03
CA PHE A 369 27.92 -19.11 -3.79
C PHE A 369 28.45 -18.36 -5.01
N TRP A 370 29.01 -17.17 -4.84
CA TRP A 370 29.58 -16.40 -5.94
C TRP A 370 31.00 -15.90 -5.66
N GLN A 371 31.80 -15.76 -6.72
CA GLN A 371 33.13 -15.16 -6.66
C GLN A 371 33.45 -14.42 -7.96
N VAL A 372 34.41 -13.50 -7.90
CA VAL A 372 35.05 -12.88 -9.08
C VAL A 372 36.47 -13.39 -9.11
N VAL A 373 36.87 -13.99 -10.24
CA VAL A 373 38.16 -14.67 -10.42
C VAL A 373 38.55 -14.65 -11.89
N PRO A 374 39.83 -14.77 -12.26
CA PRO A 374 40.20 -15.04 -13.64
C PRO A 374 39.53 -16.31 -14.17
N ILE A 375 39.06 -16.27 -15.42
CA ILE A 375 38.51 -17.42 -16.16
C ILE A 375 39.33 -17.64 -17.42
N ASP A 376 39.28 -16.72 -18.38
CA ASP A 376 40.05 -16.79 -19.64
C ASP A 376 40.51 -15.44 -20.22
N GLY A 377 40.09 -14.31 -19.64
CA GLY A 377 40.55 -12.97 -20.02
C GLY A 377 39.42 -12.04 -20.44
N VAL A 378 39.67 -11.18 -21.43
CA VAL A 378 38.71 -10.17 -21.90
C VAL A 378 37.91 -10.69 -23.10
N GLY A 379 36.59 -10.65 -23.00
CA GLY A 379 35.66 -10.81 -24.11
C GLY A 379 35.35 -12.23 -24.55
N ASN A 380 35.71 -13.24 -23.75
CA ASN A 380 35.24 -14.63 -23.94
C ASN A 380 34.26 -14.98 -22.82
N ILE A 381 34.69 -15.68 -21.75
CA ILE A 381 33.78 -16.16 -20.71
C ILE A 381 33.48 -15.06 -19.68
N LEU A 382 32.34 -14.38 -19.85
CA LEU A 382 31.90 -13.33 -18.93
C LEU A 382 31.43 -13.91 -17.58
N GLY A 383 30.90 -15.14 -17.60
CA GLY A 383 30.36 -15.81 -16.42
C GLY A 383 30.26 -17.34 -16.55
N SER A 384 30.01 -17.98 -15.41
CA SER A 384 29.70 -19.41 -15.34
C SER A 384 28.80 -19.67 -14.14
N ALA A 385 27.63 -20.27 -14.35
CA ALA A 385 26.73 -20.64 -13.26
C ALA A 385 26.05 -21.99 -13.44
N GLY A 386 25.54 -22.49 -12.32
CA GLY A 386 24.68 -23.67 -12.29
C GLY A 386 24.53 -24.27 -10.90
N PRO A 387 23.61 -25.22 -10.73
CA PRO A 387 23.45 -25.95 -9.49
C PRO A 387 24.62 -26.90 -9.25
N CYS A 388 25.19 -26.88 -8.04
CA CYS A 388 26.08 -27.94 -7.59
C CYS A 388 25.29 -29.09 -6.93
N PHE A 389 24.15 -28.79 -6.28
CA PHE A 389 23.27 -29.82 -5.70
C PHE A 389 21.77 -29.55 -5.91
N LEU A 390 21.03 -30.62 -6.17
CA LEU A 390 19.57 -30.63 -6.37
C LEU A 390 18.84 -31.27 -5.18
N ARG A 391 17.53 -31.07 -5.06
CA ARG A 391 16.69 -31.79 -4.07
C ARG A 391 16.35 -33.21 -4.52
N ALA A 392 16.65 -34.21 -3.70
CA ALA A 392 16.20 -35.60 -3.89
C ALA A 392 14.76 -35.80 -3.37
N ASP A 393 13.82 -34.99 -3.85
CA ASP A 393 12.41 -34.98 -3.43
C ASP A 393 11.42 -35.15 -4.61
N GLY A 394 11.94 -35.58 -5.76
CA GLY A 394 11.23 -35.73 -7.02
C GLY A 394 11.12 -34.45 -7.85
N THR A 395 11.40 -33.27 -7.30
CA THR A 395 11.42 -32.01 -8.06
C THR A 395 12.75 -31.79 -8.79
N ASN A 396 13.85 -32.29 -8.21
CA ASN A 396 15.22 -32.04 -8.66
C ASN A 396 15.58 -30.53 -8.74
N MET A 397 14.91 -29.68 -7.93
CA MET A 397 15.18 -28.24 -7.84
C MET A 397 16.52 -27.92 -7.12
N PRO A 398 17.34 -26.97 -7.63
CA PRO A 398 18.57 -26.49 -6.99
C PRO A 398 18.42 -26.02 -5.54
N VAL A 399 19.26 -26.58 -4.66
CA VAL A 399 19.36 -26.21 -3.24
C VAL A 399 20.67 -25.46 -2.97
N LEU A 400 21.76 -25.89 -3.60
CA LEU A 400 23.05 -25.21 -3.59
C LEU A 400 23.49 -24.97 -5.05
N ALA A 401 23.92 -23.76 -5.34
CA ALA A 401 24.44 -23.38 -6.66
C ALA A 401 25.72 -22.53 -6.56
N GLN A 402 26.41 -22.40 -7.68
CA GLN A 402 27.65 -21.65 -7.83
C GLN A 402 27.52 -20.66 -8.99
N MET A 403 28.13 -19.49 -8.85
CA MET A 403 28.39 -18.53 -9.92
C MET A 403 29.87 -18.08 -9.88
N ARG A 404 30.45 -17.75 -11.04
CA ARG A 404 31.74 -17.08 -11.20
C ARG A 404 31.62 -16.06 -12.34
N PHE A 405 32.44 -15.01 -12.29
CA PHE A 405 32.53 -13.97 -13.32
C PHE A 405 34.00 -13.61 -13.52
N ASP A 406 34.43 -13.33 -14.76
CA ASP A 406 35.84 -12.98 -15.01
C ASP A 406 36.18 -11.60 -14.43
N GLU A 407 37.26 -11.56 -13.66
CA GLU A 407 37.87 -10.36 -13.10
C GLU A 407 38.31 -9.36 -14.19
N ALA A 408 38.64 -9.85 -15.39
CA ALA A 408 39.02 -9.02 -16.54
C ALA A 408 37.85 -8.25 -17.16
N ASP A 409 36.68 -8.87 -17.29
CA ASP A 409 35.51 -8.27 -17.96
C ASP A 409 34.56 -7.52 -17.03
N ILE A 410 34.56 -7.81 -15.72
CA ILE A 410 33.58 -7.23 -14.78
C ILE A 410 33.63 -5.70 -14.71
N ALA A 411 34.80 -5.08 -14.87
CA ALA A 411 34.93 -3.63 -14.95
C ALA A 411 34.29 -3.06 -16.24
N GLY A 412 34.42 -3.80 -17.36
CA GLY A 412 33.73 -3.51 -18.61
C GLY A 412 32.20 -3.57 -18.44
N MET A 413 31.71 -4.65 -17.83
CA MET A 413 30.28 -4.87 -17.54
C MET A 413 29.66 -3.82 -16.58
N VAL A 414 30.45 -3.24 -15.67
CA VAL A 414 30.03 -2.06 -14.88
C VAL A 414 29.93 -0.83 -15.78
N SER A 415 30.93 -0.57 -16.62
CA SER A 415 31.04 0.65 -17.42
C SER A 415 30.01 0.77 -18.56
N ASN A 416 29.63 -0.37 -19.17
CA ASN A 416 28.64 -0.43 -20.25
C ASN A 416 27.20 -0.68 -19.73
N GLY A 417 27.04 -0.97 -18.43
CA GLY A 417 25.76 -1.24 -17.76
C GLY A 417 25.22 -2.67 -17.85
N THR A 418 25.90 -3.62 -18.52
CA THR A 418 25.35 -4.98 -18.72
C THR A 418 25.39 -5.86 -17.48
N LEU A 419 26.18 -5.53 -16.45
CA LEU A 419 26.42 -6.42 -15.30
C LEU A 419 25.13 -6.88 -14.58
N ASN A 420 24.11 -6.02 -14.48
CA ASN A 420 22.84 -6.39 -13.83
C ASN A 420 22.08 -7.46 -14.63
N ASP A 421 22.14 -7.38 -15.96
CA ASP A 421 21.46 -8.30 -16.86
C ASP A 421 22.22 -9.65 -16.86
N VAL A 422 23.55 -9.61 -16.98
CA VAL A 422 24.42 -10.81 -16.97
C VAL A 422 24.33 -11.58 -15.65
N ILE A 423 24.37 -10.89 -14.50
CA ILE A 423 24.21 -11.59 -13.20
C ILE A 423 22.81 -12.19 -13.05
N LEU A 424 21.76 -11.53 -13.57
CA LEU A 424 20.39 -12.07 -13.53
C LEU A 424 20.23 -13.30 -14.45
N HIS A 425 20.86 -13.30 -15.61
CA HIS A 425 20.95 -14.44 -16.53
C HIS A 425 21.65 -15.63 -15.86
N GLU A 426 22.87 -15.45 -15.36
CA GLU A 426 23.62 -16.50 -14.64
C GLU A 426 22.86 -17.03 -13.41
N MET A 427 22.13 -16.17 -12.72
CA MET A 427 21.29 -16.58 -11.59
C MET A 427 20.12 -17.49 -12.02
N HIS A 428 19.58 -17.36 -13.24
CA HIS A 428 18.61 -18.33 -13.78
C HIS A 428 19.24 -19.70 -14.03
N HIS A 429 20.49 -19.77 -14.50
CA HIS A 429 21.21 -21.04 -14.66
C HIS A 429 21.48 -21.72 -13.33
N ALA A 430 21.84 -20.95 -12.30
CA ALA A 430 21.93 -21.42 -10.91
C ALA A 430 20.60 -21.97 -10.37
N LEU A 431 19.45 -21.39 -10.79
CA LEU A 431 18.10 -21.83 -10.42
C LEU A 431 17.55 -23.00 -11.24
N GLY A 432 18.21 -23.37 -12.34
CA GLY A 432 17.93 -24.57 -13.13
C GLY A 432 17.65 -24.34 -14.63
N PHE A 433 17.57 -23.09 -15.08
CA PHE A 433 17.38 -22.78 -16.49
C PHE A 433 18.54 -23.34 -17.33
N GLY A 434 18.24 -24.04 -18.43
CA GLY A 434 19.21 -24.80 -19.23
C GLY A 434 19.82 -26.04 -18.53
N THR A 435 20.16 -25.92 -17.25
CA THR A 435 21.01 -26.84 -16.49
C THR A 435 20.27 -28.08 -15.95
N ILE A 436 19.00 -27.97 -15.54
CA ILE A 436 18.23 -29.12 -14.98
C ILE A 436 17.20 -29.75 -15.94
N TRP A 437 17.08 -29.27 -17.18
CA TRP A 437 15.99 -29.66 -18.11
C TRP A 437 15.94 -31.15 -18.49
N SER A 438 17.05 -31.87 -18.35
CA SER A 438 17.12 -33.34 -18.53
C SER A 438 17.03 -34.14 -17.23
N TYR A 439 16.86 -33.48 -16.08
CA TYR A 439 16.73 -34.08 -14.76
C TYR A 439 15.28 -33.98 -14.21
N VAL A 440 14.49 -33.01 -14.66
CA VAL A 440 13.05 -32.93 -14.36
C VAL A 440 12.25 -34.01 -15.11
N THR A 441 11.11 -34.44 -14.55
CA THR A 441 10.23 -35.47 -15.14
C THR A 441 8.77 -34.97 -15.15
N PRO A 442 8.09 -34.91 -16.32
CA PRO A 442 8.59 -35.25 -17.65
C PRO A 442 9.72 -34.31 -18.11
N ALA A 443 10.57 -34.80 -19.01
CA ALA A 443 11.69 -34.01 -19.53
C ALA A 443 11.18 -32.84 -20.38
N VAL A 444 11.62 -31.62 -20.06
CA VAL A 444 11.14 -30.37 -20.70
C VAL A 444 11.95 -29.96 -21.93
N ARG A 445 12.98 -30.72 -22.31
CA ARG A 445 13.81 -30.51 -23.52
C ARG A 445 13.72 -31.71 -24.46
N ILE A 446 13.58 -31.47 -25.76
CA ILE A 446 13.59 -32.50 -26.81
C ILE A 446 14.58 -32.16 -27.94
N ARG A 447 15.00 -33.20 -28.68
CA ARG A 447 15.83 -33.08 -29.91
C ARG A 447 17.17 -32.35 -29.66
N ALA A 448 17.71 -32.47 -28.46
CA ALA A 448 19.00 -31.90 -28.07
C ALA A 448 20.14 -32.41 -28.98
N GLY A 449 21.16 -31.59 -29.20
CA GLY A 449 22.26 -31.85 -30.14
C GLY A 449 21.85 -31.77 -31.62
N THR A 450 20.68 -31.20 -31.93
CA THR A 450 20.18 -31.06 -33.32
C THR A 450 19.70 -29.64 -33.59
N ALA A 451 19.65 -29.25 -34.87
CA ALA A 451 19.12 -27.94 -35.28
C ALA A 451 17.66 -27.69 -34.84
N LEU A 452 16.89 -28.74 -34.53
CA LEU A 452 15.50 -28.68 -34.09
C LEU A 452 15.32 -28.74 -32.56
N THR A 453 16.40 -28.59 -31.79
CA THR A 453 16.36 -28.57 -30.32
C THR A 453 15.34 -27.54 -29.78
N ALA A 454 14.54 -27.96 -28.80
CA ALA A 454 13.44 -27.15 -28.29
C ALA A 454 13.03 -27.52 -26.85
N PHE A 455 12.47 -26.53 -26.16
CA PHE A 455 11.79 -26.67 -24.88
C PHE A 455 10.29 -26.94 -25.10
N VAL A 456 9.72 -27.83 -24.28
CA VAL A 456 8.35 -28.34 -24.39
C VAL A 456 7.54 -28.23 -23.10
N GLY A 457 8.03 -27.43 -22.15
CA GLY A 457 7.20 -26.99 -21.02
C GLY A 457 5.95 -26.25 -21.51
N SER A 458 4.80 -26.60 -20.93
CA SER A 458 3.49 -26.18 -21.42
C SER A 458 3.20 -24.71 -21.11
N ASN A 459 3.75 -24.18 -20.01
CA ASN A 459 3.59 -22.79 -19.61
C ASN A 459 4.45 -21.89 -20.51
N ALA A 460 5.70 -22.24 -20.80
CA ALA A 460 6.56 -21.50 -21.73
C ALA A 460 6.00 -21.50 -23.16
N ILE A 461 5.45 -22.62 -23.63
CA ILE A 461 4.71 -22.71 -24.90
C ILE A 461 3.52 -21.73 -24.92
N ALA A 462 2.73 -21.67 -23.85
CA ALA A 462 1.59 -20.76 -23.75
C ALA A 462 2.04 -19.28 -23.71
N ALA A 463 3.10 -18.96 -22.98
CA ALA A 463 3.68 -17.62 -22.91
C ALA A 463 4.22 -17.17 -24.28
N CYS A 464 4.98 -18.02 -24.98
CA CYS A 464 5.52 -17.73 -26.32
C CYS A 464 4.40 -17.37 -27.31
N LYS A 465 3.27 -18.11 -27.28
CA LYS A 465 2.07 -17.82 -28.09
C LYS A 465 1.38 -16.52 -27.66
N ALA A 466 1.27 -16.27 -26.35
CA ALA A 466 0.67 -15.04 -25.82
C ALA A 466 1.47 -13.78 -26.18
N LEU A 467 2.79 -13.88 -26.33
CA LEU A 467 3.66 -12.79 -26.80
C LEU A 467 3.70 -12.63 -28.33
N GLY A 468 2.78 -13.27 -29.06
CA GLY A 468 2.58 -13.07 -30.50
C GLY A 468 3.45 -13.93 -31.42
N GLY A 469 4.14 -14.94 -30.88
CA GLY A 469 4.97 -15.85 -31.65
C GLY A 469 4.13 -16.86 -32.46
N LEU A 470 4.58 -17.15 -33.69
CA LEU A 470 3.92 -18.08 -34.60
C LEU A 470 3.99 -19.53 -34.09
N SER A 471 3.02 -20.37 -34.45
CA SER A 471 2.97 -21.79 -34.05
C SER A 471 4.25 -22.55 -34.43
N THR A 472 4.82 -22.27 -35.61
CA THR A 472 6.09 -22.86 -36.08
C THR A 472 7.29 -22.60 -35.17
N ALA A 473 7.25 -21.57 -34.32
CA ALA A 473 8.19 -21.39 -33.23
C ALA A 473 7.60 -21.90 -31.90
N CYS A 474 6.42 -21.43 -31.51
CA CYS A 474 5.92 -21.63 -30.15
C CYS A 474 5.19 -22.96 -29.89
N ASP A 475 5.07 -23.88 -30.85
CA ASP A 475 4.61 -25.26 -30.58
C ASP A 475 5.69 -26.10 -29.86
N SER A 476 6.96 -25.72 -29.96
CA SER A 476 8.03 -26.14 -29.05
C SER A 476 9.10 -25.05 -29.04
N VAL A 477 9.18 -24.27 -27.95
CA VAL A 477 9.99 -23.03 -27.84
C VAL A 477 11.44 -23.31 -28.29
N PRO A 478 11.94 -22.68 -29.38
CA PRO A 478 13.20 -23.09 -29.97
C PRO A 478 14.38 -22.77 -29.07
N LEU A 479 15.21 -23.79 -28.81
CA LEU A 479 16.47 -23.61 -28.11
C LEU A 479 17.57 -23.27 -29.10
N GLU A 480 18.63 -22.63 -28.62
CA GLU A 480 19.80 -22.31 -29.43
C GLU A 480 20.53 -23.60 -29.84
N ASN A 481 21.05 -23.64 -31.08
CA ASN A 481 21.72 -24.80 -31.67
C ASN A 481 23.15 -24.50 -32.15
N THR A 482 23.69 -23.35 -31.74
CA THR A 482 25.03 -22.84 -32.04
C THR A 482 25.76 -22.45 -30.75
N GLY A 483 26.97 -21.88 -30.83
CA GLY A 483 27.75 -21.45 -29.65
C GLY A 483 28.47 -22.55 -28.86
N GLY A 484 28.16 -23.84 -29.10
CA GLY A 484 28.85 -24.97 -28.45
C GLY A 484 28.18 -25.43 -27.16
N SER A 485 28.92 -26.05 -26.24
CA SER A 485 28.32 -26.76 -25.09
C SER A 485 27.94 -25.90 -23.87
N GLY A 486 28.31 -24.61 -23.86
CA GLY A 486 27.69 -23.62 -22.98
C GLY A 486 26.33 -23.20 -23.54
N THR A 487 26.34 -22.73 -24.79
CA THR A 487 25.18 -22.05 -25.39
C THR A 487 24.08 -22.97 -25.94
N ALA A 488 24.44 -24.02 -26.66
CA ALA A 488 23.46 -24.88 -27.34
C ALA A 488 22.65 -25.73 -26.34
N ASP A 489 21.40 -26.02 -26.71
CA ASP A 489 20.45 -26.82 -25.91
C ASP A 489 20.09 -26.24 -24.52
N ALA A 490 20.58 -25.05 -24.16
CA ALA A 490 20.38 -24.44 -22.84
C ALA A 490 19.72 -23.05 -22.88
N HIS A 491 19.83 -22.33 -24.00
CA HIS A 491 19.30 -20.97 -24.17
C HIS A 491 18.11 -20.90 -25.11
N TRP A 492 17.34 -19.82 -24.98
CA TRP A 492 16.47 -19.39 -26.06
C TRP A 492 17.29 -19.07 -27.31
N ARG A 493 16.73 -19.38 -28.48
CA ARG A 493 17.36 -19.16 -29.77
C ARG A 493 17.43 -17.68 -30.15
N GLU A 494 18.64 -17.15 -30.32
CA GLU A 494 18.87 -15.72 -30.64
C GLU A 494 18.16 -15.31 -31.95
N THR A 495 18.23 -16.16 -32.98
CA THR A 495 17.58 -15.93 -34.27
C THR A 495 16.03 -15.90 -34.22
N THR A 496 15.42 -16.29 -33.09
CA THR A 496 13.97 -16.22 -32.85
C THR A 496 13.60 -15.16 -31.82
N PHE A 497 14.36 -15.05 -30.73
CA PHE A 497 14.01 -14.22 -29.58
C PHE A 497 14.81 -12.91 -29.47
N ARG A 498 15.94 -12.77 -30.18
CA ARG A 498 16.83 -11.62 -30.09
C ARG A 498 17.20 -11.37 -28.62
N SER A 499 17.31 -10.12 -28.18
CA SER A 499 17.75 -9.74 -26.84
C SER A 499 16.85 -10.15 -25.65
N GLU A 500 16.00 -11.19 -25.73
CA GLU A 500 15.39 -11.76 -24.52
C GLU A 500 16.50 -12.25 -23.58
N LEU A 501 16.36 -11.97 -22.28
CA LEU A 501 17.45 -12.13 -21.31
C LEU A 501 18.11 -13.51 -21.29
N MET A 502 17.38 -14.60 -21.59
CA MET A 502 17.87 -15.97 -21.55
C MET A 502 18.27 -16.53 -22.93
N THR A 503 18.67 -15.65 -23.85
CA THR A 503 19.47 -16.01 -25.03
C THR A 503 20.96 -16.01 -24.69
N GLY A 504 21.76 -16.85 -25.36
CA GLY A 504 23.21 -16.97 -25.11
C GLY A 504 24.06 -15.94 -25.84
N TYR A 505 23.56 -14.71 -25.98
CA TYR A 505 24.25 -13.59 -26.64
C TYR A 505 23.85 -12.27 -25.97
N ILE A 506 24.81 -11.40 -25.67
CA ILE A 506 24.48 -10.04 -25.23
C ILE A 506 24.14 -9.21 -26.46
N SER A 507 22.85 -9.10 -26.78
CA SER A 507 22.35 -8.30 -27.91
C SER A 507 21.44 -7.15 -27.47
N GLY A 508 21.21 -6.21 -28.39
CA GLY A 508 20.33 -5.05 -28.23
C GLY A 508 20.73 -4.06 -27.12
N THR A 509 19.89 -3.06 -26.89
CA THR A 509 20.08 -2.06 -25.80
C THR A 509 19.37 -2.43 -24.51
N VAL A 510 18.35 -3.30 -24.56
CA VAL A 510 17.55 -3.77 -23.43
C VAL A 510 17.40 -5.28 -23.51
N ARG A 511 17.65 -5.98 -22.39
CA ARG A 511 17.43 -7.43 -22.28
C ARG A 511 16.26 -7.77 -21.34
N PRO A 512 15.01 -7.81 -21.83
CA PRO A 512 13.85 -8.06 -20.98
C PRO A 512 13.81 -9.52 -20.50
N LEU A 513 13.56 -9.72 -19.20
CA LEU A 513 13.12 -11.00 -18.66
C LEU A 513 11.64 -11.20 -18.98
N SER A 514 11.33 -11.99 -20.00
CA SER A 514 9.96 -12.16 -20.50
C SER A 514 9.14 -13.18 -19.71
N THR A 515 7.84 -13.22 -19.98
CA THR A 515 6.97 -14.29 -19.49
C THR A 515 7.36 -15.69 -20.00
N ILE A 516 8.15 -15.82 -21.07
CA ILE A 516 8.61 -17.14 -21.57
C ILE A 516 9.61 -17.74 -20.59
N SER A 517 10.59 -16.94 -20.17
CA SER A 517 11.61 -17.32 -19.18
C SER A 517 10.97 -17.65 -17.84
N ILE A 518 10.12 -16.76 -17.31
CA ILE A 518 9.41 -16.97 -16.03
C ILE A 518 8.47 -18.20 -16.10
N ALA A 519 7.79 -18.42 -17.22
CA ALA A 519 6.95 -19.61 -17.41
C ALA A 519 7.76 -20.91 -17.57
N SER A 520 8.98 -20.86 -18.11
CA SER A 520 9.87 -22.03 -18.11
C SER A 520 10.25 -22.44 -16.69
N MET A 521 10.45 -21.49 -15.77
CA MET A 521 10.68 -21.78 -14.35
C MET A 521 9.44 -22.42 -13.71
N GLN A 522 8.23 -22.02 -14.11
CA GLN A 522 6.99 -22.70 -13.70
C GLN A 522 6.91 -24.14 -14.22
N ASP A 523 7.40 -24.41 -15.45
CA ASP A 523 7.51 -25.77 -16.00
C ASP A 523 8.57 -26.64 -15.28
N LEU A 524 9.52 -26.03 -14.55
CA LEU A 524 10.40 -26.73 -13.58
C LEU A 524 9.73 -26.94 -12.21
N GLY A 525 8.50 -26.46 -12.03
CA GLY A 525 7.69 -26.61 -10.81
C GLY A 525 7.75 -25.44 -9.84
N TYR A 526 8.46 -24.34 -10.15
CA TYR A 526 8.49 -23.17 -9.27
C TYR A 526 7.10 -22.49 -9.23
N GLN A 527 6.76 -21.89 -8.09
CA GLN A 527 5.62 -20.98 -8.02
C GLN A 527 6.10 -19.59 -8.40
N VAL A 528 5.57 -19.03 -9.49
CA VAL A 528 6.08 -17.79 -10.11
C VAL A 528 5.00 -16.70 -10.22
N ASN A 529 5.46 -15.46 -10.36
CA ASN A 529 4.67 -14.25 -10.44
C ASN A 529 4.89 -13.55 -11.80
N MET A 530 4.04 -13.82 -12.79
CA MET A 530 4.15 -13.25 -14.14
C MET A 530 4.11 -11.72 -14.21
N ASN A 531 3.64 -11.04 -13.15
CA ASN A 531 3.51 -9.57 -13.13
C ASN A 531 4.87 -8.85 -13.06
N VAL A 532 5.96 -9.56 -12.73
CA VAL A 532 7.34 -9.04 -12.83
C VAL A 532 8.04 -9.39 -14.15
N ALA A 533 7.33 -9.90 -15.16
CA ALA A 533 7.88 -9.94 -16.52
C ALA A 533 8.11 -8.53 -17.06
N ASP A 534 9.18 -8.33 -17.82
CA ASP A 534 9.39 -7.12 -18.60
C ASP A 534 8.58 -7.14 -19.90
N ALA A 535 8.36 -5.94 -20.47
CA ALA A 535 7.59 -5.81 -21.70
C ALA A 535 8.39 -6.34 -22.88
N TYR A 536 7.91 -7.42 -23.51
CA TYR A 536 8.57 -8.12 -24.60
C TYR A 536 7.52 -8.69 -25.58
N VAL A 537 7.91 -8.88 -26.83
CA VAL A 537 7.10 -9.49 -27.90
C VAL A 537 7.96 -10.40 -28.77
N VAL A 538 7.43 -11.56 -29.16
CA VAL A 538 8.10 -12.45 -30.12
C VAL A 538 7.86 -11.91 -31.53
N GLY A 539 8.90 -11.93 -32.37
CA GLY A 539 8.99 -11.11 -33.59
C GLY A 539 7.82 -11.23 -34.58
N GLN A 540 7.02 -10.17 -34.68
CA GLN A 540 6.03 -9.97 -35.75
C GLN A 540 6.74 -9.58 -37.06
N LEU A 541 6.89 -10.54 -37.99
CA LEU A 541 7.53 -10.29 -39.30
C LEU A 541 6.69 -9.45 -40.30
N LEU A 542 5.48 -9.00 -39.93
CA LEU A 542 4.56 -8.32 -40.85
C LEU A 542 3.72 -7.23 -40.16
N ARG A 543 4.08 -5.94 -40.32
CA ARG A 543 3.13 -4.82 -40.60
C ARG A 543 3.71 -3.40 -40.80
N THR A 544 4.84 -3.26 -41.48
CA THR A 544 5.10 -2.07 -42.32
C THR A 544 5.67 -2.52 -43.67
N PRO A 545 5.39 -1.82 -44.79
CA PRO A 545 6.04 -2.11 -46.06
C PRO A 545 7.52 -1.75 -45.96
N PHE A 546 8.38 -2.74 -46.19
CA PHE A 546 9.83 -2.60 -46.10
C PHE A 546 10.34 -1.64 -47.19
N SER A 547 10.94 -0.51 -46.79
CA SER A 547 11.67 0.34 -47.74
C SER A 547 13.03 -0.32 -48.01
N PRO A 548 13.35 -0.72 -49.27
CA PRO A 548 14.56 -1.48 -49.57
C PRO A 548 15.80 -0.57 -49.57
N GLY A 549 16.27 -0.20 -48.37
CA GLY A 549 17.21 0.92 -48.19
C GLY A 549 18.32 0.80 -47.15
N THR A 550 18.27 -0.14 -46.20
CA THR A 550 19.42 -0.45 -45.31
C THR A 550 19.41 -1.90 -44.86
N GLY A 551 20.31 -2.72 -45.40
CA GLY A 551 20.63 -4.02 -44.83
C GLY A 551 21.60 -3.87 -43.66
N LEU A 552 21.07 -3.70 -42.44
CA LEU A 552 21.84 -3.90 -41.22
C LEU A 552 21.40 -5.20 -40.55
N LEU A 553 22.26 -6.20 -40.63
CA LEU A 553 22.33 -7.24 -39.62
C LEU A 553 22.61 -6.57 -38.26
N ASP A 554 22.18 -7.17 -37.15
CA ASP A 554 22.59 -6.70 -35.84
C ASP A 554 24.04 -7.11 -35.59
N ILE A 555 24.95 -6.22 -35.96
CA ILE A 555 26.41 -6.40 -35.90
C ILE A 555 26.92 -6.31 -34.43
N THR A 556 26.03 -6.14 -33.44
CA THR A 556 26.39 -5.99 -32.02
C THR A 556 26.11 -7.21 -31.15
N ALA A 557 25.63 -8.33 -31.73
CA ALA A 557 25.53 -9.61 -31.01
C ALA A 557 26.93 -10.21 -30.75
N VAL A 558 27.51 -9.87 -29.59
CA VAL A 558 28.75 -10.50 -29.10
C VAL A 558 28.41 -11.88 -28.53
N PRO A 559 29.15 -12.95 -28.89
CA PRO A 559 29.00 -14.25 -28.25
C PRO A 559 29.11 -14.14 -26.74
N PHE A 560 28.14 -14.68 -26.01
CA PHE A 560 28.28 -14.87 -24.57
C PHE A 560 29.14 -16.12 -24.37
N GLY A 561 30.41 -15.94 -24.01
CA GLY A 561 31.18 -17.07 -23.50
C GLY A 561 30.67 -17.43 -22.12
N GLU A 562 30.38 -18.71 -21.92
CA GLU A 562 29.73 -19.21 -20.72
C GLU A 562 30.13 -20.66 -20.40
N GLU A 563 30.24 -20.99 -19.12
CA GLU A 563 30.40 -22.38 -18.66
C GLU A 563 29.21 -22.79 -17.78
N LEU A 564 28.27 -23.55 -18.36
CA LEU A 564 27.12 -24.07 -17.62
C LEU A 564 27.51 -25.21 -16.67
N LEU A 565 27.50 -24.90 -15.37
CA LEU A 565 27.87 -25.83 -14.31
C LEU A 565 26.76 -26.88 -14.10
N LYS A 566 27.16 -28.16 -14.02
CA LYS A 566 26.23 -29.30 -13.95
C LYS A 566 26.12 -29.86 -12.52
N PRO A 567 24.94 -30.35 -12.12
CA PRO A 567 24.69 -30.85 -10.76
C PRO A 567 25.57 -32.07 -10.43
N ILE A 568 26.22 -31.99 -9.26
CA ILE A 568 27.21 -32.93 -8.75
C ILE A 568 26.55 -33.99 -7.85
N GLY A 569 25.40 -33.67 -7.25
CA GLY A 569 24.68 -34.57 -6.37
C GLY A 569 23.27 -34.10 -6.03
N TYR A 570 22.62 -34.89 -5.18
CA TYR A 570 21.31 -34.59 -4.64
C TYR A 570 21.31 -34.62 -3.11
N ILE A 571 20.41 -33.83 -2.51
CA ILE A 571 20.21 -33.72 -1.07
C ILE A 571 18.75 -34.11 -0.76
N PRO A 572 18.50 -35.24 -0.07
CA PRO A 572 17.16 -35.60 0.38
C PRO A 572 16.74 -34.73 1.57
N ALA A 573 15.44 -34.65 1.84
CA ALA A 573 14.92 -33.92 3.00
C ALA A 573 15.45 -34.45 4.35
N SER A 574 15.90 -35.71 4.40
CA SER A 574 16.58 -36.34 5.55
C SER A 574 18.05 -35.93 5.73
N GLY A 575 18.65 -35.21 4.77
CA GLY A 575 19.94 -34.53 4.91
C GLY A 575 21.20 -35.31 4.55
N THR A 576 21.13 -36.62 4.26
CA THR A 576 22.30 -37.41 3.82
C THR A 576 22.47 -37.35 2.30
N PRO A 577 23.48 -36.67 1.73
CA PRO A 577 23.63 -36.53 0.29
C PRO A 577 23.86 -37.84 -0.47
N SER A 578 23.39 -37.87 -1.71
CA SER A 578 23.86 -38.79 -2.75
C SER A 578 24.64 -38.02 -3.81
N TYR A 579 25.94 -38.27 -3.89
CA TYR A 579 26.78 -37.74 -4.96
C TYR A 579 26.53 -38.55 -6.24
N VAL A 580 26.39 -37.87 -7.38
CA VAL A 580 26.49 -38.54 -8.68
C VAL A 580 27.93 -39.03 -8.79
N ARG A 581 28.15 -40.32 -9.06
CA ARG A 581 29.49 -40.80 -9.41
C ARG A 581 29.92 -40.05 -10.66
N LYS A 582 31.07 -39.37 -10.63
CA LYS A 582 31.73 -38.95 -11.87
C LYS A 582 31.91 -40.20 -12.75
N PRO A 583 31.66 -40.09 -14.07
CA PRO A 583 31.94 -41.19 -15.00
C PRO A 583 33.42 -41.54 -15.03
#